data_AF-A0A5S4WUM5-F1
#
_entry.id   AF-A0A5S4WUM5-F1
#
_cell.length_a   1.000
_cell.length_b   1.000
_cell.length_c   1.000
_cell.angle_alpha   90.00
_cell.angle_beta   90.00
_cell.angle_gamma   90.00
#
_symmetry.space_group_name_H-M   'P 1'
#
loop_
_entity.id
_entity.type
_entity.pdbx_description
1 polymer ?
#
loop_
_entity_poly.entity_id
_entity_poly.type
_entity_poly.pdbx_seq_one_letter_code
_entity_poly.pdbx_strand_id
1 'polypeptide(L)'
;MKAVLIDPAAKTVNVVYLHSVSRATNKFFSEKPTPVLKLPRGDVLLAAAAEEGDAFVLGGSRPIGGPGLIVGRKLGAGERAPVRVDPDLLRQMVRWTSIEKSETAETRTVVRAIEIDPERRSIEEFSITPTMLALQHRLGGEIRICFRAPEEDIVLTAADATMDQLMWRKDEAEFSGRCVVLGHDLRRGRFVNVAASLANLRESVTFRSSTGNTWTGYECASENSTAGRSDQG
;
A
#
# COMPACT_ATOMS: atom_id res chain seq x y z
N MET A 1 -7.29 18.05 33.88
CA MET A 1 -8.55 17.54 33.30
C MET A 1 -8.65 16.03 33.51
N LYS A 2 -9.79 15.53 33.97
CA LYS A 2 -10.06 14.09 34.11
C LYS A 2 -10.30 13.43 32.74
N ALA A 3 -9.60 12.33 32.48
CA ALA A 3 -9.78 11.45 31.34
C ALA A 3 -9.75 9.98 31.81
N VAL A 4 -10.12 9.05 30.93
CA VAL A 4 -10.03 7.61 31.22
C VAL A 4 -9.16 6.95 30.16
N LEU A 5 -8.11 6.27 30.61
CA LEU A 5 -7.22 5.46 29.80
C LEU A 5 -7.68 4.00 29.84
N ILE A 6 -7.83 3.40 28.69
CA ILE A 6 -8.04 1.96 28.48
C ILE A 6 -6.73 1.44 27.90
N ASP A 7 -6.09 0.53 28.62
CA ASP A 7 -4.84 -0.09 28.19
C ASP A 7 -5.09 -1.59 27.97
N PRO A 8 -5.18 -2.06 26.71
CA PRO A 8 -5.44 -3.46 26.43
C PRO A 8 -4.24 -4.37 26.75
N ALA A 9 -3.00 -3.86 26.68
CA ALA A 9 -1.81 -4.65 27.01
C ALA A 9 -1.75 -4.95 28.52
N ALA A 10 -2.06 -3.94 29.34
CA ALA A 10 -2.19 -4.13 30.80
C ALA A 10 -3.56 -4.67 31.23
N LYS A 11 -4.54 -4.74 30.32
CA LYS A 11 -5.97 -5.04 30.59
C LYS A 11 -6.54 -4.17 31.72
N THR A 12 -6.26 -2.87 31.68
CA THR A 12 -6.69 -1.92 32.72
C THR A 12 -7.55 -0.78 32.17
N VAL A 13 -8.42 -0.26 33.04
CA VAL A 13 -9.16 0.98 32.83
C VAL A 13 -8.84 1.91 33.99
N ASN A 14 -8.10 2.99 33.71
CA ASN A 14 -7.54 3.89 34.71
C ASN A 14 -8.04 5.33 34.51
N VAL A 15 -8.35 6.01 35.61
CA VAL A 15 -8.60 7.45 35.57
C VAL A 15 -7.25 8.16 35.55
N VAL A 16 -7.06 9.04 34.57
CA VAL A 16 -5.85 9.84 34.43
C VAL A 16 -6.17 11.34 34.46
N TYR A 17 -5.27 12.11 35.06
CA TYR A 17 -5.36 13.56 35.10
C TYR A 17 -4.39 14.17 34.11
N LEU A 18 -4.94 14.80 33.07
CA LEU A 18 -4.19 15.38 31.97
C LEU A 18 -4.09 16.90 32.13
N HIS A 19 -2.90 17.43 31.89
CA HIS A 19 -2.68 18.87 31.77
C HIS A 19 -3.17 19.39 30.40
N SER A 20 -2.92 18.62 29.34
CA SER A 20 -3.37 18.90 27.97
C SER A 20 -3.58 17.59 27.22
N VAL A 21 -4.61 17.53 26.37
CA VAL A 21 -4.85 16.36 25.51
C VAL A 21 -3.70 16.17 24.53
N SER A 22 -3.16 17.24 23.94
CA SER A 22 -2.02 17.15 22.99
C SER A 22 -0.73 16.63 23.63
N ARG A 23 -0.51 16.88 24.92
CA ARG A 23 0.62 16.26 25.65
C ARG A 23 0.33 14.80 25.98
N ALA A 24 -0.93 14.46 26.28
CA ALA A 24 -1.34 13.09 26.54
C ALA A 24 -1.26 12.21 25.28
N THR A 25 -1.56 12.77 24.09
CA THR A 25 -1.44 12.04 22.83
C THR A 25 0.00 11.56 22.60
N ASN A 26 0.99 12.43 22.83
CA ASN A 26 2.40 12.07 22.66
C ASN A 26 2.90 11.10 23.73
N LYS A 27 2.22 11.01 24.89
CA LYS A 27 2.62 10.14 26.00
C LYS A 27 2.09 8.72 25.85
N PHE A 28 0.86 8.56 25.37
CA PHE A 28 0.14 7.28 25.40
C PHE A 28 0.00 6.63 24.03
N PHE A 29 0.31 7.34 22.95
CA PHE A 29 0.13 6.84 21.58
C PHE A 29 1.44 7.03 20.81
N SER A 30 1.82 6.01 20.04
CA SER A 30 2.93 6.05 19.09
C SER A 30 2.63 6.95 17.89
N GLU A 31 1.35 7.11 17.56
CA GLU A 31 0.85 7.91 16.44
C GLU A 31 -0.23 8.88 16.90
N LYS A 32 -0.59 9.85 16.03
CA LYS A 32 -1.63 10.82 16.32
C LYS A 32 -3.00 10.11 16.42
N PRO A 33 -3.63 10.06 17.61
CA PRO A 33 -4.88 9.34 17.77
C PRO A 33 -6.05 10.09 17.13
N THR A 34 -7.02 9.34 16.64
CA THR A 34 -8.25 9.86 16.02
C THR A 34 -9.48 9.45 16.82
N PRO A 35 -10.60 10.20 16.70
CA PRO A 35 -11.87 9.77 17.27
C PRO A 35 -12.35 8.46 16.65
N VAL A 36 -12.47 7.40 17.45
CA VAL A 36 -12.95 6.09 16.98
C VAL A 36 -14.37 5.77 17.47
N LEU A 37 -14.81 6.37 18.57
CA LEU A 37 -16.17 6.20 19.07
C LEU A 37 -16.66 7.44 19.82
N LYS A 38 -17.94 7.78 19.62
CA LYS A 38 -18.66 8.80 20.39
C LYS A 38 -19.58 8.11 21.38
N LEU A 39 -19.45 8.47 22.66
CA LEU A 39 -20.22 7.88 23.75
C LEU A 39 -21.54 8.64 23.96
N PRO A 40 -22.59 8.02 24.55
CA PRO A 40 -23.93 8.62 24.68
C PRO A 40 -23.98 10.00 25.35
N ARG A 41 -23.00 10.34 26.20
CA ARG A 41 -22.90 11.64 26.89
C ARG A 41 -22.03 12.68 26.16
N GLY A 42 -21.63 12.40 24.92
CA GLY A 42 -20.81 13.29 24.09
C GLY A 42 -19.31 13.21 24.35
N ASP A 43 -18.87 12.36 25.27
CA ASP A 43 -17.46 11.99 25.44
C ASP A 43 -16.97 11.22 24.21
N VAL A 44 -15.67 11.30 23.95
CA VAL A 44 -15.07 10.75 22.73
C VAL A 44 -13.93 9.84 23.13
N LEU A 45 -13.93 8.63 22.57
CA LEU A 45 -12.80 7.72 22.64
C LEU A 45 -11.83 8.03 21.49
N LEU A 46 -10.59 8.31 21.85
CA LEU A 46 -9.47 8.49 20.94
C LEU A 46 -8.63 7.21 20.94
N ALA A 47 -8.27 6.72 19.76
CA ALA A 47 -7.31 5.63 19.62
C ALA A 47 -6.38 5.91 18.43
N ALA A 48 -5.14 5.41 18.50
CA ALA A 48 -4.29 5.33 17.32
C ALA A 48 -4.75 4.16 16.46
N ALA A 49 -4.51 4.22 15.15
CA ALA A 49 -4.69 3.05 14.32
C ALA A 49 -3.64 2.00 14.73
N ALA A 50 -4.07 0.77 14.94
CA ALA A 50 -3.18 -0.35 15.18
C ALA A 50 -3.65 -1.51 14.31
N GLU A 51 -2.75 -2.00 13.46
CA GLU A 51 -3.02 -3.08 12.51
C GLU A 51 -2.91 -4.47 13.15
N GLU A 52 -2.27 -4.56 14.32
CA GLU A 52 -2.03 -5.78 15.06
C GLU A 52 -1.83 -5.50 16.56
N GLY A 53 -2.03 -6.52 17.40
CA GLY A 53 -1.71 -6.52 18.82
C GLY A 53 -2.90 -6.52 19.77
N ASP A 54 -2.64 -6.24 21.05
CA ASP A 54 -3.67 -6.18 22.08
C ASP A 54 -4.72 -5.10 21.78
N ALA A 55 -5.98 -5.47 21.97
CA ALA A 55 -7.11 -4.66 21.57
C ALA A 55 -8.26 -4.76 22.58
N PHE A 56 -9.27 -3.92 22.39
CA PHE A 56 -10.48 -3.97 23.18
C PHE A 56 -11.73 -3.64 22.35
N VAL A 57 -12.88 -4.11 22.81
CA VAL A 57 -14.20 -3.76 22.29
C VAL A 57 -14.97 -3.05 23.38
N LEU A 58 -15.70 -2.00 23.02
CA LEU A 58 -16.56 -1.25 23.92
C LEU A 58 -17.99 -1.22 23.39
N GLY A 59 -18.92 -1.88 24.09
CA GLY A 59 -20.35 -1.83 23.76
C GLY A 59 -20.71 -2.35 22.36
N GLY A 60 -19.99 -3.36 21.86
CA GLY A 60 -20.22 -3.92 20.52
C GLY A 60 -19.55 -3.18 19.37
N SER A 61 -18.62 -2.26 19.67
CA SER A 61 -17.75 -1.65 18.65
C SER A 61 -16.94 -2.71 17.90
N ARG A 62 -16.37 -2.32 16.74
CA ARG A 62 -15.25 -3.08 16.16
C ARG A 62 -14.07 -3.10 17.15
N PRO A 63 -13.17 -4.10 17.07
CA PRO A 63 -11.94 -4.11 17.85
C PRO A 63 -11.13 -2.81 17.66
N ILE A 64 -10.66 -2.24 18.76
CA ILE A 64 -9.83 -1.04 18.81
C ILE A 64 -8.46 -1.49 19.32
N GLY A 65 -7.45 -1.44 18.45
CA GLY A 65 -6.10 -1.85 18.80
C GLY A 65 -5.36 -0.77 19.58
N GLY A 66 -4.50 -1.21 20.50
CA GLY A 66 -3.67 -0.34 21.32
C GLY A 66 -4.43 0.51 22.35
N PRO A 67 -3.72 1.43 23.03
CA PRO A 67 -4.33 2.25 24.07
C PRO A 67 -5.50 3.09 23.56
N GLY A 68 -6.51 3.28 24.41
CA GLY A 68 -7.65 4.15 24.16
C GLY A 68 -7.75 5.25 25.21
N LEU A 69 -7.98 6.49 24.80
CA LEU A 69 -8.17 7.62 25.72
C LEU A 69 -9.54 8.24 25.53
N ILE A 70 -10.40 8.08 26.54
CA ILE A 70 -11.69 8.75 26.61
C ILE A 70 -11.46 10.15 27.17
N VAL A 71 -11.88 11.14 26.39
CA VAL A 71 -11.82 12.56 26.73
C VAL A 71 -13.21 13.17 26.64
N GLY A 72 -13.47 14.22 27.42
CA GLY A 72 -14.78 14.85 27.40
C GLY A 72 -15.07 15.56 26.08
N ARG A 73 -16.34 15.95 25.91
CA ARG A 73 -16.80 16.70 24.72
C ARG A 73 -15.93 17.94 24.46
N LYS A 74 -15.73 18.27 23.18
CA LYS A 74 -15.03 19.49 22.76
C LYS A 74 -15.85 20.72 23.18
N LEU A 75 -15.20 21.70 23.80
CA LEU A 75 -15.80 22.98 24.19
C LEU A 75 -15.34 24.13 23.29
N GLY A 76 -14.13 24.05 22.75
CA GLY A 76 -13.53 25.08 21.90
C GLY A 76 -12.22 24.62 21.26
N ALA A 77 -11.40 25.56 20.81
CA ALA A 77 -10.06 25.26 20.30
C ALA A 77 -9.16 24.76 21.44
N GLY A 78 -8.76 23.49 21.38
CA GLY A 78 -7.89 22.86 22.40
C GLY A 78 -8.57 22.49 23.73
N GLU A 79 -9.77 23.00 23.99
CA GLU A 79 -10.49 22.77 25.26
C GLU A 79 -11.52 21.64 25.18
N ARG A 80 -11.58 20.87 26.28
CA ARG A 80 -12.55 19.78 26.47
C ARG A 80 -13.17 19.85 27.86
N ALA A 81 -14.39 19.35 27.97
CA ALA A 81 -15.02 19.14 29.26
C ALA A 81 -14.33 17.98 30.02
N PRO A 82 -14.52 17.89 31.35
CA PRO A 82 -14.22 16.67 32.09
C PRO A 82 -15.04 15.48 31.55
N VAL A 83 -14.43 14.29 31.54
CA VAL A 83 -15.14 13.04 31.24
C VAL A 83 -16.28 12.81 32.22
N ARG A 84 -17.45 12.44 31.67
CA ARG A 84 -18.69 12.12 32.41
C ARG A 84 -18.98 10.63 32.48
N VAL A 85 -18.21 9.84 31.75
CA VAL A 85 -18.31 8.39 31.77
C VAL A 85 -17.77 7.85 33.09
N ASP A 86 -18.50 6.89 33.64
CA ASP A 86 -18.14 6.17 34.85
C ASP A 86 -17.08 5.09 34.53
N PRO A 87 -15.88 5.14 35.14
CA PRO A 87 -14.85 4.12 34.96
C PRO A 87 -15.30 2.71 35.35
N ASP A 88 -16.16 2.56 36.36
CA ASP A 88 -16.63 1.24 36.80
C ASP A 88 -17.58 0.62 35.78
N LEU A 89 -18.45 1.43 35.20
CA LEU A 89 -19.29 1.01 34.08
C LEU A 89 -18.44 0.64 32.86
N LEU A 90 -17.39 1.43 32.55
CA LEU A 90 -16.48 1.08 31.45
C LEU A 90 -15.80 -0.27 31.67
N ARG A 91 -15.35 -0.57 32.89
CA ARG A 91 -14.73 -1.87 33.21
C ARG A 91 -15.67 -3.04 32.93
N GLN A 92 -16.97 -2.86 33.14
CA GLN A 92 -17.98 -3.88 32.82
C GLN A 92 -18.27 -3.99 31.31
N MET A 93 -18.10 -2.90 30.56
CA MET A 93 -18.39 -2.84 29.13
C MET A 93 -17.21 -3.22 28.23
N VAL A 94 -15.98 -3.06 28.73
CA VAL A 94 -14.76 -3.37 27.98
C VAL A 94 -14.59 -4.89 27.91
N ARG A 95 -14.44 -5.39 26.68
CA ARG A 95 -14.01 -6.76 26.41
C ARG A 95 -12.62 -6.73 25.81
N TRP A 96 -11.69 -7.42 26.46
CA TRP A 96 -10.32 -7.56 25.97
C TRP A 96 -10.29 -8.55 24.79
N THR A 97 -9.56 -8.20 23.74
CA THR A 97 -9.38 -9.02 22.54
C THR A 97 -7.99 -8.78 21.98
N SER A 98 -7.60 -9.51 20.96
CA SER A 98 -6.49 -9.15 20.09
C SER A 98 -7.02 -8.74 18.72
N ILE A 99 -6.29 -7.88 18.04
CA ILE A 99 -6.28 -7.84 16.58
C ILE A 99 -5.11 -8.71 16.20
N GLU A 100 -5.40 -9.92 15.76
CA GLU A 100 -4.37 -10.71 15.10
C GLU A 100 -3.99 -9.95 13.85
N LYS A 101 -2.68 -9.70 13.67
CA LYS A 101 -2.17 -9.41 12.34
C LYS A 101 -2.74 -10.52 11.47
N SER A 102 -3.41 -10.16 10.39
CA SER A 102 -3.81 -11.15 9.42
C SER A 102 -2.54 -11.86 8.92
N GLU A 103 -2.18 -12.99 9.53
CA GLU A 103 -1.24 -13.94 8.94
C GLU A 103 -1.91 -14.73 7.81
N THR A 104 -3.16 -14.41 7.48
CA THR A 104 -3.85 -14.93 6.31
C THR A 104 -3.28 -14.34 5.02
N ALA A 105 -2.36 -15.11 4.44
CA ALA A 105 -2.58 -15.55 3.07
C ALA A 105 -4.08 -15.80 2.82
N GLU A 106 -4.59 -15.35 1.66
CA GLU A 106 -5.99 -15.32 1.20
C GLU A 106 -6.67 -13.95 1.41
N THR A 107 -6.44 -12.95 0.58
CA THR A 107 -6.08 -12.96 -0.84
C THR A 107 -4.86 -12.08 -1.02
N ARG A 108 -3.69 -12.67 -1.31
CA ARG A 108 -2.84 -12.01 -2.31
C ARG A 108 -3.69 -12.01 -3.57
N THR A 109 -4.53 -11.00 -3.78
CA THR A 109 -4.91 -10.60 -5.14
C THR A 109 -3.61 -10.15 -5.76
N VAL A 110 -2.75 -11.08 -6.14
CA VAL A 110 -1.71 -10.81 -7.09
C VAL A 110 -2.43 -10.42 -8.36
N VAL A 111 -1.95 -9.36 -8.97
CA VAL A 111 -2.45 -8.90 -10.25
C VAL A 111 -1.46 -9.35 -11.31
N ARG A 112 -2.01 -9.76 -12.45
CA ARG A 112 -1.25 -10.06 -13.65
C ARG A 112 -0.68 -8.76 -14.20
N ALA A 113 0.63 -8.73 -14.38
CA ALA A 113 1.38 -7.62 -14.96
C ALA A 113 2.26 -8.15 -16.10
N ILE A 114 2.66 -7.28 -17.01
CA ILE A 114 3.60 -7.62 -18.09
C ILE A 114 4.85 -6.78 -17.93
N GLU A 115 6.01 -7.42 -17.90
CA GLU A 115 7.31 -6.76 -17.93
C GLU A 115 7.83 -6.74 -19.37
N ILE A 116 8.30 -5.57 -19.81
CA ILE A 116 9.05 -5.43 -21.05
C ILE A 116 10.45 -4.98 -20.67
N ASP A 117 11.44 -5.81 -20.99
CA ASP A 117 12.84 -5.57 -20.69
C ASP A 117 13.64 -5.45 -22.01
N PRO A 118 14.03 -4.23 -22.42
CA PRO A 118 14.82 -4.03 -23.64
C PRO A 118 16.27 -4.53 -23.53
N GLU A 119 16.82 -4.70 -22.33
CA GLU A 119 18.15 -5.25 -22.11
C GLU A 119 18.16 -6.75 -22.42
N ARG A 120 17.16 -7.46 -21.89
CA ARG A 120 16.96 -8.90 -22.11
C ARG A 120 16.22 -9.21 -23.41
N ARG A 121 15.63 -8.19 -24.03
CA ARG A 121 14.68 -8.28 -25.14
C ARG A 121 13.53 -9.24 -24.83
N SER A 122 13.02 -9.19 -23.60
CA SER A 122 11.99 -10.08 -23.10
C SER A 122 10.67 -9.36 -22.88
N ILE A 123 9.57 -10.07 -23.11
CA ILE A 123 8.21 -9.66 -22.78
C ILE A 123 7.58 -10.81 -22.00
N GLU A 124 7.43 -10.63 -20.71
CA GLU A 124 7.06 -11.69 -19.78
C GLU A 124 5.87 -11.28 -18.92
N GLU A 125 4.98 -12.23 -18.68
CA GLU A 125 3.91 -12.06 -17.73
C GLU A 125 4.35 -12.54 -16.35
N PHE A 126 3.97 -11.79 -15.32
CA PHE A 126 4.23 -12.17 -13.95
C PHE A 126 3.10 -11.72 -13.02
N SER A 127 3.08 -12.33 -11.83
CA SER A 127 2.15 -11.98 -10.76
C SER A 127 2.83 -11.06 -9.77
N ILE A 128 2.20 -9.94 -9.44
CA ILE A 128 2.73 -8.97 -8.48
C ILE A 128 1.67 -8.57 -7.46
N THR A 129 2.10 -8.29 -6.23
CA THR A 129 1.24 -7.63 -5.25
C THR A 129 0.84 -6.24 -5.78
N PRO A 130 -0.45 -5.85 -5.74
CA PRO A 130 -0.96 -4.59 -6.30
C PRO A 130 -0.63 -3.39 -5.40
N THR A 131 0.66 -3.16 -5.15
CA THR A 131 1.15 -2.02 -4.37
C THR A 131 2.27 -1.30 -5.11
N MET A 132 2.33 0.03 -4.92
CA MET A 132 3.43 0.84 -5.47
C MET A 132 4.80 0.37 -4.97
N LEU A 133 4.89 -0.07 -3.71
CA LEU A 133 6.14 -0.57 -3.13
C LEU A 133 6.64 -1.84 -3.83
N ALA A 134 5.75 -2.77 -4.19
CA ALA A 134 6.13 -3.96 -4.93
C ALA A 134 6.64 -3.61 -6.34
N LEU A 135 6.00 -2.65 -7.00
CA LEU A 135 6.43 -2.14 -8.32
C LEU A 135 7.77 -1.41 -8.24
N GLN A 136 8.00 -0.59 -7.21
CA GLN A 136 9.28 0.08 -6.94
C GLN A 136 10.40 -0.93 -6.71
N HIS A 137 10.15 -1.95 -5.88
CA HIS A 137 11.13 -3.02 -5.66
C HIS A 137 11.43 -3.80 -6.95
N ARG A 138 10.42 -4.03 -7.82
CA ARG A 138 10.61 -4.71 -9.10
C ARG A 138 11.42 -3.88 -10.11
N LEU A 139 11.17 -2.57 -10.16
CA LEU A 139 11.84 -1.63 -11.08
C LEU A 139 13.15 -1.06 -10.51
N GLY A 140 13.50 -1.36 -9.25
CA GLY A 140 14.78 -1.02 -8.65
C GLY A 140 14.87 0.38 -8.06
N GLY A 141 13.75 1.07 -7.84
CA GLY A 141 13.77 2.44 -7.34
C GLY A 141 12.43 3.17 -7.40
N GLU A 142 12.48 4.49 -7.39
CA GLU A 142 11.31 5.34 -7.62
C GLU A 142 10.75 5.07 -9.03
N ILE A 143 9.43 5.12 -9.18
CA ILE A 143 8.74 4.79 -10.44
C ILE A 143 7.91 5.97 -10.92
N ARG A 144 7.79 6.11 -12.24
CA ARG A 144 6.94 7.11 -12.90
C ARG A 144 6.01 6.45 -13.91
N ILE A 145 4.86 7.07 -14.12
CA ILE A 145 3.93 6.68 -15.19
C ILE A 145 4.43 7.31 -16.49
N CYS A 146 4.79 6.47 -17.47
CA CYS A 146 5.19 6.92 -18.80
C CYS A 146 4.02 7.07 -19.75
N PHE A 147 3.02 6.20 -19.63
CA PHE A 147 1.90 6.18 -20.55
C PHE A 147 0.65 5.59 -19.89
N ARG A 148 -0.52 6.03 -20.35
CA ARG A 148 -1.82 5.47 -19.98
C ARG A 148 -2.49 5.00 -21.26
N ALA A 149 -2.71 3.70 -21.37
CA ALA A 149 -3.39 3.10 -22.50
C ALA A 149 -4.89 3.37 -22.44
N PRO A 150 -5.60 3.32 -23.59
CA PRO A 150 -7.05 3.52 -23.63
C PRO A 150 -7.86 2.53 -22.78
N GLU A 151 -7.35 1.32 -22.57
CA GLU A 151 -8.01 0.26 -21.77
C GLU A 151 -7.73 0.36 -20.26
N GLU A 152 -7.36 1.54 -19.79
CA GLU A 152 -7.00 1.82 -18.38
C GLU A 152 -5.73 1.10 -17.87
N ASP A 153 -4.97 0.45 -18.76
CA ASP A 153 -3.61 0.00 -18.46
C ASP A 153 -2.65 1.19 -18.32
N ILE A 154 -1.69 1.07 -17.42
CA ILE A 154 -0.63 2.04 -17.19
C ILE A 154 0.72 1.39 -17.48
N VAL A 155 1.62 2.18 -18.06
CA VAL A 155 3.03 1.80 -18.28
C VAL A 155 3.89 2.55 -17.27
N LEU A 156 4.57 1.79 -16.41
CA LEU A 156 5.43 2.28 -15.34
C LEU A 156 6.89 1.99 -15.68
N THR A 157 7.79 2.95 -15.45
CA THR A 157 9.24 2.77 -15.56
C THR A 157 9.94 3.34 -14.32
N ALA A 158 11.22 3.02 -14.14
CA ALA A 158 12.05 3.65 -13.13
C ALA A 158 12.21 5.15 -13.43
N ALA A 159 12.12 5.99 -12.40
CA ALA A 159 12.13 7.45 -12.54
C ALA A 159 13.47 7.97 -13.10
N ASP A 160 14.56 7.25 -12.83
CA ASP A 160 15.92 7.49 -13.27
C ASP A 160 16.28 6.80 -14.59
N ALA A 161 15.32 6.15 -15.26
CA ALA A 161 15.56 5.50 -16.55
C ALA A 161 16.07 6.51 -17.59
N THR A 162 17.36 6.43 -17.91
CA THR A 162 18.05 7.27 -18.90
C THR A 162 17.68 6.84 -20.33
N MET A 163 17.60 7.81 -21.24
CA MET A 163 17.10 7.63 -22.61
C MET A 163 18.07 6.91 -23.56
N ASP A 164 19.31 6.62 -23.15
CA ASP A 164 20.37 6.64 -24.15
C ASP A 164 20.73 5.34 -24.86
N GLN A 165 20.29 4.14 -24.45
CA GLN A 165 20.67 2.92 -25.19
C GLN A 165 19.67 1.77 -25.21
N LEU A 166 18.82 1.64 -24.18
CA LEU A 166 17.91 0.50 -24.06
C LEU A 166 16.47 0.98 -24.28
N MET A 167 16.03 0.91 -25.53
CA MET A 167 14.71 1.38 -25.95
C MET A 167 13.88 0.26 -26.54
N TRP A 168 12.58 0.37 -26.34
CA TRP A 168 11.58 -0.43 -27.02
C TRP A 168 10.47 0.49 -27.52
N ARG A 169 9.79 0.08 -28.58
CA ARG A 169 8.67 0.83 -29.14
C ARG A 169 7.49 -0.09 -29.38
N LYS A 170 6.30 0.49 -29.25
CA LYS A 170 5.05 -0.11 -29.70
C LYS A 170 4.32 0.92 -30.56
N ASP A 171 4.01 0.54 -31.78
CA ASP A 171 3.44 1.45 -32.78
C ASP A 171 4.32 2.71 -32.91
N GLU A 172 3.77 3.91 -32.71
CA GLU A 172 4.48 5.20 -32.74
C GLU A 172 5.06 5.63 -31.36
N ALA A 173 4.82 4.85 -30.30
CA ALA A 173 5.24 5.21 -28.94
C ALA A 173 6.59 4.56 -28.59
N GLU A 174 7.57 5.39 -28.24
CA GLU A 174 8.90 4.98 -27.81
C GLU A 174 9.07 5.08 -26.29
N PHE A 175 9.75 4.10 -25.71
CA PHE A 175 9.95 3.97 -24.28
C PHE A 175 11.41 3.64 -23.97
N SER A 176 11.92 4.20 -22.87
CA SER A 176 13.26 3.90 -22.36
C SER A 176 13.21 2.95 -21.16
N GLY A 177 14.19 2.04 -21.14
CA GLY A 177 14.42 1.12 -20.04
C GLY A 177 13.35 0.04 -19.87
N ARG A 178 13.52 -0.73 -18.79
CA ARG A 178 12.55 -1.74 -18.35
C ARG A 178 11.26 -1.06 -17.92
N CYS A 179 10.14 -1.64 -18.29
CA CYS A 179 8.83 -1.16 -17.83
C CYS A 179 7.93 -2.29 -17.35
N VAL A 180 6.91 -1.91 -16.58
CA VAL A 180 5.81 -2.77 -16.17
C VAL A 180 4.50 -2.20 -16.69
N VAL A 181 3.73 -3.01 -17.40
CA VAL A 181 2.36 -2.73 -17.84
C VAL A 181 1.40 -3.37 -16.84
N LEU A 182 0.46 -2.58 -16.32
CA LEU A 182 -0.47 -3.00 -15.28
C LEU A 182 -1.84 -2.35 -15.46
N GLY A 183 -2.92 -3.06 -15.13
CA GLY A 183 -4.27 -2.50 -15.15
C GLY A 183 -4.52 -1.56 -13.98
N HIS A 184 -5.24 -0.46 -14.20
CA HIS A 184 -5.59 0.48 -13.15
C HIS A 184 -7.08 0.87 -13.18
N ASP A 185 -7.84 0.41 -12.19
CA ASP A 185 -9.24 0.81 -12.01
C ASP A 185 -9.30 2.25 -11.51
N LEU A 186 -9.58 3.20 -12.41
CA LEU A 186 -9.67 4.63 -12.10
C LEU A 186 -10.80 4.96 -11.12
N ARG A 187 -11.87 4.16 -11.08
CA ARG A 187 -13.03 4.41 -10.20
C ARG A 187 -12.72 4.05 -8.76
N ARG A 188 -11.94 2.98 -8.56
CA ARG A 188 -11.57 2.48 -7.22
C ARG A 188 -10.18 2.91 -6.78
N GLY A 189 -9.36 3.44 -7.68
CA GLY A 189 -7.97 3.83 -7.42
C GLY A 189 -7.11 2.63 -7.05
N ARG A 190 -7.30 1.49 -7.72
CA ARG A 190 -6.62 0.22 -7.40
C ARG A 190 -6.00 -0.41 -8.63
N PHE A 191 -4.90 -1.13 -8.43
CA PHE A 191 -4.36 -1.97 -9.50
C PHE A 191 -5.19 -3.24 -9.68
N VAL A 192 -5.36 -3.61 -10.94
CA VAL A 192 -6.09 -4.79 -11.40
C VAL A 192 -5.24 -5.55 -12.41
N ASN A 193 -5.71 -6.72 -12.84
CA ASN A 193 -5.04 -7.46 -13.91
C ASN A 193 -4.91 -6.57 -15.15
N VAL A 194 -3.73 -6.58 -15.75
CA VAL A 194 -3.47 -5.95 -17.05
C VAL A 194 -4.50 -6.44 -18.08
N ALA A 195 -5.05 -5.54 -18.88
CA ALA A 195 -5.97 -5.87 -19.97
C ALA A 195 -5.20 -6.31 -21.23
N ALA A 196 -4.04 -5.71 -21.47
CA ALA A 196 -3.18 -6.01 -22.61
C ALA A 196 -2.89 -7.52 -22.77
N SER A 197 -2.97 -7.95 -24.04
CA SER A 197 -2.62 -9.29 -24.48
C SER A 197 -1.11 -9.45 -24.59
N LEU A 198 -0.55 -10.47 -23.92
CA LEU A 198 0.87 -10.81 -24.02
C LEU A 198 1.26 -11.16 -25.45
N ALA A 199 0.41 -11.89 -26.18
CA ALA A 199 0.64 -12.26 -27.57
C ALA A 199 0.72 -11.03 -28.48
N ASN A 200 -0.24 -10.10 -28.34
CA ASN A 200 -0.26 -8.87 -29.15
C ASN A 200 0.98 -8.00 -28.87
N LEU A 201 1.43 -7.94 -27.62
CA LEU A 201 2.67 -7.22 -27.28
C LEU A 201 3.89 -7.90 -27.93
N ARG A 202 3.98 -9.22 -27.88
CA ARG A 202 5.07 -9.97 -28.53
C ARG A 202 5.10 -9.81 -30.05
N GLU A 203 3.95 -9.72 -30.70
CA GLU A 203 3.86 -9.51 -32.14
C GLU A 203 4.20 -8.07 -32.57
N SER A 204 3.85 -7.07 -31.75
CA SER A 204 3.92 -5.64 -32.14
C SER A 204 5.06 -4.84 -31.51
N VAL A 205 5.66 -5.30 -30.42
CA VAL A 205 6.78 -4.61 -29.77
C VAL A 205 8.07 -4.89 -30.53
N THR A 206 8.84 -3.82 -30.73
CA THR A 206 10.19 -3.91 -31.31
C THR A 206 11.21 -3.27 -30.38
N PHE A 207 12.41 -3.83 -30.35
CA PHE A 207 13.52 -3.39 -29.52
C PHE A 207 14.57 -2.69 -30.37
N ARG A 208 15.16 -1.62 -29.83
CA ARG A 208 16.28 -0.94 -30.48
C ARG A 208 17.56 -1.71 -30.20
N SER A 209 18.41 -1.88 -31.21
CA SER A 209 19.73 -2.47 -31.01
C SER A 209 20.63 -1.57 -30.17
N SER A 210 21.47 -2.16 -29.30
CA SER A 210 22.49 -1.43 -28.55
C SER A 210 23.60 -0.88 -29.45
N THR A 211 23.76 -1.43 -30.66
CA THR A 211 24.84 -1.10 -31.61
C THR A 211 24.39 -0.26 -32.80
N GLY A 212 23.13 0.21 -32.84
CA GLY A 212 22.60 0.97 -33.98
C GLY A 212 21.19 1.50 -33.80
N ASN A 213 20.65 2.17 -34.83
CA ASN A 213 19.29 2.73 -34.82
C ASN A 213 18.22 1.78 -35.38
N THR A 214 18.58 0.50 -35.52
CA THR A 214 17.72 -0.53 -36.11
C THR A 214 16.81 -1.12 -35.04
N TRP A 215 15.55 -1.33 -35.42
CA TRP A 215 14.51 -1.91 -34.58
C TRP A 215 14.22 -3.34 -35.02
N THR A 216 14.19 -4.27 -34.07
CA THR A 216 13.92 -5.69 -34.33
C THR A 216 12.72 -6.17 -33.52
N GLY A 217 11.84 -6.96 -34.13
CA GLY A 217 10.73 -7.61 -33.43
C GLY A 217 11.19 -8.58 -32.35
N TYR A 218 10.29 -8.85 -31.41
CA TYR A 218 10.53 -9.74 -30.27
C TYR A 218 10.97 -11.16 -30.69
N GLU A 219 10.33 -11.76 -31.71
CA GLU A 219 10.66 -13.12 -32.15
C GLU A 219 12.10 -13.24 -32.65
N CYS A 220 12.54 -12.31 -33.51
CA CYS A 220 13.93 -12.26 -34.00
C CYS A 220 14.96 -11.96 -32.90
N ALA A 221 14.54 -11.39 -31.77
CA ALA A 221 15.41 -11.12 -30.64
C ALA A 221 15.58 -12.33 -29.70
N SER A 222 14.54 -13.15 -29.54
CA SER A 222 14.54 -14.32 -28.67
C SER A 222 15.46 -15.45 -29.16
N GLU A 223 15.60 -15.64 -30.47
CA GLU A 223 16.46 -16.68 -31.06
C GLU A 223 17.95 -16.45 -30.76
N ASN A 224 18.37 -15.20 -30.63
CA ASN A 224 19.77 -14.85 -30.34
C ASN A 224 20.18 -15.03 -28.86
N SER A 225 19.23 -15.25 -27.94
CA SER A 225 19.54 -15.46 -26.52
C SER A 225 19.91 -16.92 -26.19
N THR A 226 19.48 -17.87 -27.03
CA THR A 226 19.72 -19.31 -26.84
C THR A 226 20.95 -19.86 -27.57
N ALA A 227 21.61 -19.09 -28.42
CA ALA A 227 22.72 -19.57 -29.27
C ALA A 227 24.12 -19.53 -28.60
N GLY A 228 24.21 -19.22 -27.30
CA GLY A 228 25.50 -19.01 -26.61
C GLY A 228 26.03 -20.17 -25.76
N ARG A 229 25.52 -21.39 -25.88
CA ARG A 229 25.93 -22.51 -25.01
C ARG A 229 26.11 -23.85 -25.70
N SER A 230 26.97 -23.87 -26.71
CA SER A 230 27.63 -25.10 -27.16
C SER A 230 28.92 -24.70 -27.87
N ASP A 231 30.01 -24.69 -27.11
CA ASP A 231 31.31 -25.24 -27.52
C ASP A 231 32.35 -24.95 -26.44
N GLN A 232 32.74 -26.03 -25.75
CA GLN A 232 34.12 -26.27 -25.32
C GLN A 232 34.24 -27.76 -25.01
N GLY A 233 34.66 -28.50 -26.04
CA GLY A 233 35.46 -29.70 -25.89
C GLY A 233 36.93 -29.36 -25.71
#